data_AF-A0A4U7JH61-F1
#
_entry.id   AF-A0A4U7JH61-F1
#
_cell.length_a   1.000
_cell.length_b   1.000
_cell.length_c   1.000
_cell.angle_alpha   90.00
_cell.angle_beta   90.00
_cell.angle_gamma   90.00
#
_symmetry.space_group_name_H-M   'P 1'
#
loop_
_entity.id
_entity.type
_entity.pdbx_description
1 polymer ?
#
loop_
_entity_poly.entity_id
_entity_poly.type
_entity_poly.pdbx_seq_one_letter_code
_entity_poly.pdbx_strand_id
1 'polypeptide(L)'
;MYKFIVETIVSSIDPEENDAWMDFDEEKCNKLLNESFFDEYNKTIGKVANQYKRKYPLIELYAFTKLQSLATTMLTEEFTVDINYIWTFEDLIVNIYELGWYDIISTVYKAQGIHWFCNNGENDPIMYKWACYAVSACKRNHSVKDEKLKSDLADIYSELLIAFTIRNSIEKNNDIINYVKESVINFDDEKINAIIDSFNTLKKEHELLIDEKRQLNEGIQLLREQIKELQGNNQKTDFERIEEIAYRVYCLSPQDGKMSDKVKKFEKLWNDIDENSRKDIKLSISIFEKFKSFDLAIFPMIRSLEHEFVRHIFEPFYNSQEYKNVDIPICKNKKIKKTHESLIKKKNVYPTLGNIPFIGIYVANENAKKASNLINAFDMFLGDKRNGFIEICKILYTHKIGERNYKLVDIRNGIAHGDDDITRNINKKCYEEISHMLYEPPLQILYKVIENSKLYF
;
A
#
# COMPACT_ATOMS: atom_id res chain seq x y z
N MET A 1 25.98 -0.64 47.57
CA MET A 1 26.06 0.00 46.25
C MET A 1 24.92 1.01 46.04
N TYR A 2 23.82 0.81 46.75
CA TYR A 2 22.74 1.77 47.04
C TYR A 2 23.05 3.27 46.92
N LYS A 3 24.10 3.79 47.58
CA LYS A 3 24.46 5.22 47.52
C LYS A 3 24.70 5.71 46.08
N PHE A 4 25.41 4.94 45.26
CA PHE A 4 25.66 5.26 43.86
C PHE A 4 24.37 5.30 43.02
N ILE A 5 23.47 4.33 43.23
CA ILE A 5 22.19 4.25 42.50
C ILE A 5 21.31 5.45 42.85
N VAL A 6 21.16 5.75 44.14
CA VAL A 6 20.37 6.89 44.63
C VAL A 6 20.97 8.20 44.14
N GLU A 7 22.29 8.39 44.25
CA GLU A 7 22.97 9.60 43.75
C GLU A 7 22.81 9.78 42.24
N THR A 8 22.87 8.69 41.46
CA THR A 8 22.66 8.76 40.00
C THR A 8 21.22 9.15 39.64
N ILE A 9 20.23 8.61 40.36
CA ILE A 9 18.83 8.96 40.15
C ILE A 9 18.56 10.42 40.56
N VAL A 10 19.02 10.83 41.73
CA VAL A 10 18.82 12.19 42.26
C VAL A 10 19.51 13.23 41.38
N SER A 11 20.77 13.01 41.00
CA SER A 11 21.51 13.91 40.10
C SER A 11 20.89 13.99 38.70
N SER A 12 20.18 12.95 38.25
CA SER A 12 19.45 12.99 36.98
C SER A 12 18.21 13.89 37.06
N ILE A 13 17.55 13.94 38.22
CA ILE A 13 16.35 14.76 38.47
C ILE A 13 16.73 16.22 38.71
N ASP A 14 17.72 16.45 39.58
CA ASP A 14 18.17 17.78 39.98
C ASP A 14 19.71 17.83 39.96
N PRO A 15 20.32 18.10 38.80
CA PRO A 15 21.78 18.15 38.68
C PRO A 15 22.33 19.37 39.42
N GLU A 16 23.51 19.21 40.04
CA GLU A 16 24.23 20.35 40.62
C GLU A 16 24.62 21.36 39.53
N GLU A 17 24.66 22.66 39.86
CA GLU A 17 24.99 23.73 38.90
C GLU A 17 26.35 23.54 38.21
N ASN A 18 27.28 22.87 38.90
CA ASN A 18 28.60 22.50 38.39
C ASN A 18 28.71 20.97 38.27
N ASP A 19 27.82 20.32 37.51
CA ASP A 19 27.88 18.89 37.19
C ASP A 19 29.21 18.56 36.46
N ALA A 20 30.30 18.51 37.22
CA ALA A 20 31.67 18.34 36.74
C ALA A 20 31.85 16.99 36.04
N TRP A 21 30.92 16.07 36.26
CA TRP A 21 30.85 14.81 35.56
C TRP A 21 30.44 14.98 34.09
N MET A 22 29.74 16.05 33.71
CA MET A 22 29.42 16.38 32.32
C MET A 22 30.59 17.05 31.57
N ASP A 23 31.79 17.12 32.16
CA ASP A 23 33.01 17.59 31.50
C ASP A 23 33.62 16.51 30.58
N PHE A 24 32.83 16.05 29.61
CA PHE A 24 33.27 15.13 28.57
C PHE A 24 32.87 15.62 27.18
N ASP A 25 33.54 15.05 26.17
CA ASP A 25 33.29 15.34 24.76
C ASP A 25 31.87 14.87 24.36
N GLU A 26 30.93 15.81 24.35
CA GLU A 26 29.53 15.54 24.03
C GLU A 26 29.35 14.98 22.62
N GLU A 27 30.16 15.40 21.65
CA GLU A 27 30.06 14.91 20.27
C GLU A 27 30.41 13.43 20.21
N LYS A 28 31.45 13.00 20.95
CA LYS A 28 31.78 11.58 21.08
C LYS A 28 30.72 10.80 21.85
N CYS A 29 30.17 11.36 22.92
CA CYS A 29 29.09 10.71 23.66
C CYS A 29 27.86 10.48 22.77
N ASN A 30 27.43 11.50 22.02
CA ASN A 30 26.32 11.38 21.08
C ASN A 30 26.60 10.34 19.98
N LYS A 31 27.85 10.19 19.53
CA LYS A 31 28.23 9.12 18.59
C LYS A 31 28.08 7.74 19.24
N LEU A 32 28.55 7.56 20.47
CA LEU A 32 28.43 6.29 21.20
C LEU A 32 26.97 5.92 21.46
N LEU A 33 26.11 6.89 21.74
CA LEU A 33 24.68 6.65 21.95
C LEU A 33 23.96 6.10 20.72
N ASN A 34 24.55 6.17 19.52
CA ASN A 34 23.97 5.54 18.32
C ASN A 34 24.36 4.06 18.17
N GLU A 35 25.23 3.53 19.02
CA GLU A 35 25.58 2.11 19.03
C GLU A 35 24.45 1.27 19.63
N SER A 36 24.30 0.03 19.15
CA SER A 36 23.25 -0.90 19.60
C SER A 36 23.27 -1.19 21.10
N PHE A 37 24.43 -0.97 21.74
CA PHE A 37 24.58 -1.03 23.19
C PHE A 37 23.58 -0.12 23.92
N PHE A 38 23.21 1.04 23.36
CA PHE A 38 22.36 2.05 23.99
C PHE A 38 20.92 2.12 23.46
N ASP A 39 20.49 1.16 22.61
CA ASP A 39 19.15 1.16 22.01
C ASP A 39 18.02 1.24 23.04
N GLU A 40 18.16 0.50 24.13
CA GLU A 40 17.16 0.44 25.19
C GLU A 40 17.16 1.71 26.06
N TYR A 41 18.35 2.24 26.35
CA TYR A 41 18.52 3.54 27.00
C TYR A 41 17.82 4.66 26.23
N ASN A 42 18.07 4.76 24.93
CA ASN A 42 17.48 5.80 24.07
C ASN A 42 15.95 5.71 24.04
N LYS A 43 15.38 4.50 24.02
CA LYS A 43 13.93 4.28 24.12
C LYS A 43 13.36 4.72 25.47
N THR A 44 14.08 4.47 26.56
CA THR A 44 13.66 4.89 27.90
C THR A 44 13.68 6.41 28.00
N ILE A 45 14.81 7.07 27.65
CA ILE A 45 14.93 8.53 27.77
C ILE A 45 13.89 9.26 26.94
N GLY A 46 13.55 8.79 25.74
CA GLY A 46 12.47 9.37 24.94
C GLY A 46 11.10 9.41 25.64
N LYS A 47 10.86 8.52 26.62
CA LYS A 47 9.60 8.46 27.40
C LYS A 47 9.65 9.27 28.71
N VAL A 48 10.84 9.43 29.29
CA VAL A 48 11.02 10.03 30.62
C VAL A 48 11.77 11.37 30.61
N ALA A 49 12.08 11.91 29.43
CA ALA A 49 12.83 13.17 29.26
C ALA A 49 12.24 14.36 30.04
N ASN A 50 10.93 14.40 30.26
CA ASN A 50 10.28 15.49 31.00
C ASN A 50 10.46 15.40 32.53
N GLN A 51 10.95 14.26 33.06
CA GLN A 51 11.13 14.02 34.48
C GLN A 51 12.56 14.31 34.95
N TYR A 52 13.53 14.37 34.04
CA TYR A 52 14.94 14.52 34.34
C TYR A 52 15.49 15.81 33.72
N LYS A 53 16.16 16.63 34.52
CA LYS A 53 16.77 17.89 34.06
C LYS A 53 18.16 17.70 33.46
N ARG A 54 18.84 16.60 33.82
CA ARG A 54 20.18 16.28 33.33
C ARG A 54 20.16 15.87 31.86
N LYS A 55 21.16 16.30 31.09
CA LYS A 55 21.21 16.11 29.61
C LYS A 55 21.33 14.64 29.17
N TYR A 56 22.08 13.82 29.92
CA TYR A 56 22.18 12.37 29.71
C TYR A 56 21.77 11.64 31.01
N PRO A 57 20.47 11.63 31.34
CA PRO A 57 20.01 11.14 32.63
C PRO A 57 20.18 9.61 32.71
N LEU A 58 20.63 9.10 33.86
CA LEU A 58 20.77 7.66 34.15
C LEU A 58 21.74 6.87 33.24
N ILE A 59 22.54 7.54 32.40
CA ILE A 59 23.43 6.86 31.43
C ILE A 59 24.45 5.95 32.13
N GLU A 60 24.93 6.34 33.32
CA GLU A 60 25.88 5.57 34.11
C GLU A 60 25.22 4.31 34.67
N LEU A 61 24.00 4.45 35.18
CA LEU A 61 23.23 3.34 35.71
C LEU A 61 22.91 2.33 34.59
N TYR A 62 22.54 2.82 33.41
CA TYR A 62 22.32 1.96 32.24
C TYR A 62 23.59 1.23 31.82
N ALA A 63 24.69 1.96 31.61
CA ALA A 63 25.95 1.36 31.18
C ALA A 63 26.47 0.34 32.20
N PHE A 64 26.38 0.67 33.50
CA PHE A 64 26.79 -0.21 34.57
C PHE A 64 25.98 -1.51 34.60
N THR A 65 24.65 -1.41 34.59
CA THR A 65 23.76 -2.59 34.61
C THR A 65 23.86 -3.42 33.33
N LYS A 66 24.05 -2.78 32.18
CA LYS A 66 24.28 -3.47 30.90
C LYS A 66 25.59 -4.26 30.93
N LEU A 67 26.68 -3.66 31.40
CA LEU A 67 27.97 -4.34 31.53
C LEU A 67 27.90 -5.51 32.52
N GLN A 68 27.20 -5.34 33.65
CA GLN A 68 26.94 -6.43 34.59
C GLN A 68 26.19 -7.59 33.92
N SER A 69 25.16 -7.29 33.12
CA SER A 69 24.42 -8.34 32.39
C SER A 69 25.28 -9.09 31.39
N LEU A 70 26.23 -8.40 30.74
CA LEU A 70 27.18 -9.04 29.84
C LEU A 70 28.19 -9.88 30.62
N ALA A 71 28.63 -9.40 31.78
CA ALA A 71 29.56 -10.14 32.63
C ALA A 71 28.97 -11.49 33.06
N THR A 72 27.67 -11.58 33.35
CA THR A 72 27.04 -12.87 33.70
C THR A 72 26.99 -13.87 32.54
N THR A 73 27.22 -13.42 31.29
CA THR A 73 27.35 -14.32 30.13
C THR A 73 28.77 -14.86 29.95
N MET A 74 29.76 -14.22 30.57
CA MET A 74 31.19 -14.51 30.35
C MET A 74 31.88 -15.14 31.55
N LEU A 75 31.36 -14.89 32.76
CA LEU A 75 31.98 -15.31 34.02
C LEU A 75 31.22 -16.49 34.64
N THR A 76 31.93 -17.32 35.41
CA THR A 76 31.33 -18.40 36.21
C THR A 76 30.53 -17.81 37.38
N GLU A 77 29.59 -18.60 37.90
CA GLU A 77 28.63 -18.18 38.94
C GLU A 77 29.33 -17.57 40.17
N GLU A 78 30.46 -18.13 40.59
CA GLU A 78 31.30 -17.66 41.70
C GLU A 78 31.76 -16.20 41.57
N PHE A 79 31.95 -15.70 40.34
CA PHE A 79 32.36 -14.33 40.06
C PHE A 79 31.18 -13.39 39.82
N THR A 80 29.96 -13.92 39.81
CA THR A 80 28.72 -13.15 39.62
C THR A 80 27.90 -12.99 40.91
N VAL A 81 28.37 -13.55 42.03
CA VAL A 81 27.68 -13.50 43.33
C VAL A 81 27.41 -12.07 43.78
N ASP A 82 28.39 -11.16 43.64
CA ASP A 82 28.20 -9.77 44.02
C ASP A 82 27.13 -9.09 43.13
N ILE A 83 27.16 -9.37 41.82
CA ILE A 83 26.15 -8.86 40.87
C ILE A 83 24.77 -9.36 41.27
N ASN A 84 24.66 -10.66 41.56
CA ASN A 84 23.42 -11.27 42.03
C ASN A 84 22.89 -10.59 43.29
N TYR A 85 23.74 -10.42 44.30
CA TYR A 85 23.39 -9.76 45.55
C TYR A 85 22.87 -8.35 45.33
N ILE A 86 23.55 -7.55 44.50
CA ILE A 86 23.13 -6.18 44.19
C ILE A 86 21.76 -6.18 43.49
N TRP A 87 21.52 -7.09 42.55
CA TRP A 87 20.30 -7.11 41.77
C TRP A 87 19.10 -7.61 42.57
N THR A 88 19.29 -8.64 43.38
CA THR A 88 18.20 -9.36 44.06
C THR A 88 18.00 -8.96 45.52
N PHE A 89 19.07 -8.59 46.24
CA PHE A 89 19.02 -8.25 47.66
C PHE A 89 19.09 -6.73 47.91
N GLU A 90 19.84 -5.97 47.10
CA GLU A 90 19.75 -4.50 47.10
C GLU A 90 18.62 -3.98 46.16
N ASP A 91 17.74 -4.86 45.66
CA ASP A 91 16.56 -4.55 44.84
C ASP A 91 16.82 -3.72 43.57
N LEU A 92 18.06 -3.72 43.05
CA LEU A 92 18.38 -2.97 41.81
C LEU A 92 17.53 -3.44 40.62
N ILE A 93 17.10 -4.71 40.60
CA ILE A 93 16.22 -5.23 39.55
C ILE A 93 14.90 -4.43 39.42
N VAL A 94 14.39 -3.82 40.48
CA VAL A 94 13.19 -2.98 40.44
C VAL A 94 13.40 -1.82 39.48
N ASN A 95 14.50 -1.08 39.67
CA ASN A 95 14.82 0.08 38.85
C ASN A 95 15.03 -0.33 37.39
N ILE A 96 15.78 -1.42 37.15
CA ILE A 96 16.02 -1.94 35.79
C ILE A 96 14.68 -2.28 35.11
N TYR A 97 13.78 -2.96 35.82
CA TYR A 97 12.49 -3.38 35.29
C TYR A 97 11.54 -2.20 35.04
N GLU A 98 11.43 -1.26 35.99
CA GLU A 98 10.57 -0.08 35.89
C GLU A 98 11.03 0.89 34.79
N LEU A 99 12.34 1.01 34.56
CA LEU A 99 12.91 1.78 33.46
C LEU A 99 12.73 1.10 32.09
N GLY A 100 12.18 -0.12 32.07
CA GLY A 100 11.91 -0.87 30.85
C GLY A 100 13.17 -1.47 30.23
N TRP A 101 14.23 -1.67 31.01
CA TRP A 101 15.49 -2.24 30.55
C TRP A 101 15.44 -3.77 30.52
N TYR A 102 14.48 -4.32 29.77
CA TYR A 102 14.17 -5.75 29.71
C TYR A 102 15.27 -6.58 29.05
N ASP A 103 16.04 -6.02 28.11
CA ASP A 103 17.14 -6.73 27.46
C ASP A 103 18.25 -7.07 28.45
N ILE A 104 18.57 -6.14 29.35
CA ILE A 104 19.50 -6.32 30.47
C ILE A 104 19.08 -7.52 31.33
N ILE A 105 17.82 -7.57 31.77
CA ILE A 105 17.30 -8.66 32.62
C ILE A 105 17.27 -9.98 31.84
N SER A 106 16.80 -9.95 30.59
CA SER A 106 16.68 -11.15 29.76
C SER A 106 18.03 -11.77 29.40
N THR A 107 19.08 -10.96 29.29
CA THR A 107 20.45 -11.42 29.07
C THR A 107 20.92 -12.29 30.23
N VAL A 108 20.72 -11.81 31.47
CA VAL A 108 21.06 -12.59 32.67
C VAL A 108 20.22 -13.85 32.78
N TYR A 109 18.91 -13.76 32.52
CA TYR A 109 18.01 -14.92 32.53
C TYR A 109 18.46 -16.02 31.57
N LYS A 110 18.86 -15.67 30.35
CA LYS A 110 19.35 -16.64 29.37
C LYS A 110 20.64 -17.32 29.82
N ALA A 111 21.52 -16.58 30.50
CA ALA A 111 22.81 -17.09 30.93
C ALA A 111 22.72 -17.97 32.20
N GLN A 112 21.92 -17.54 33.17
CA GLN A 112 21.94 -18.09 34.53
C GLN A 112 20.62 -18.79 34.93
N GLY A 113 19.54 -18.61 34.17
CA GLY A 113 18.23 -19.19 34.44
C GLY A 113 17.42 -18.45 35.52
N ILE A 114 16.22 -18.96 35.80
CA ILE A 114 15.26 -18.31 36.71
C ILE A 114 15.71 -18.32 38.17
N HIS A 115 16.42 -19.36 38.61
CA HIS A 115 16.86 -19.50 40.00
C HIS A 115 17.91 -18.48 40.41
N TRP A 116 18.64 -17.90 39.46
CA TRP A 116 19.52 -16.76 39.72
C TRP A 116 18.74 -15.60 40.36
N PHE A 117 17.47 -15.39 39.99
CA PHE A 117 16.69 -14.28 40.52
C PHE A 117 15.98 -14.58 41.85
N CYS A 118 15.67 -15.85 42.14
CA CYS A 118 14.94 -16.20 43.36
C CYS A 118 15.82 -16.77 44.47
N ASN A 119 16.93 -17.45 44.13
CA ASN A 119 17.77 -18.25 45.02
C ASN A 119 16.98 -19.00 46.12
N ASN A 120 15.86 -19.65 45.75
CA ASN A 120 14.93 -20.34 46.66
C ASN A 120 14.44 -19.51 47.87
N GLY A 121 14.48 -18.18 47.77
CA GLY A 121 14.16 -17.27 48.87
C GLY A 121 14.99 -17.54 50.12
N GLU A 122 16.23 -18.03 50.00
CA GLU A 122 17.11 -18.33 51.13
C GLU A 122 17.40 -17.09 51.99
N ASN A 123 17.48 -15.91 51.36
CA ASN A 123 17.78 -14.65 52.03
C ASN A 123 16.55 -13.75 52.24
N ASP A 124 15.66 -13.67 51.23
CA ASP A 124 14.44 -12.86 51.30
C ASP A 124 13.33 -13.45 50.40
N PRO A 125 12.11 -13.72 50.94
CA PRO A 125 10.92 -14.07 50.17
C PRO A 125 10.64 -13.19 48.95
N ILE A 126 11.00 -11.90 48.97
CA ILE A 126 10.73 -10.96 47.87
C ILE A 126 11.40 -11.38 46.56
N MET A 127 12.47 -12.18 46.63
CA MET A 127 13.21 -12.65 45.45
C MET A 127 12.35 -13.48 44.48
N TYR A 128 11.27 -14.10 44.96
CA TYR A 128 10.30 -14.75 44.08
C TYR A 128 9.56 -13.75 43.16
N LYS A 129 9.37 -12.51 43.60
CA LYS A 129 8.87 -11.40 42.76
C LYS A 129 9.89 -11.01 41.69
N TRP A 130 11.18 -11.05 42.01
CA TRP A 130 12.26 -10.78 41.06
C TRP A 130 12.34 -11.82 39.94
N ALA A 131 12.09 -13.10 40.26
CA ALA A 131 11.92 -14.12 39.23
C ALA A 131 10.74 -13.83 38.29
N CYS A 132 9.61 -13.32 38.80
CA CYS A 132 8.50 -12.88 37.95
C CYS A 132 8.88 -11.68 37.06
N TYR A 133 9.67 -10.72 37.55
CA TYR A 133 10.19 -9.62 36.73
C TYR A 133 11.07 -10.14 35.60
N ALA A 134 11.93 -11.12 35.88
CA ALA A 134 12.78 -11.72 34.87
C ALA A 134 11.98 -12.43 33.77
N VAL A 135 10.96 -13.20 34.15
CA VAL A 135 10.07 -13.84 33.18
C VAL A 135 9.29 -12.80 32.35
N SER A 136 8.75 -11.77 33.00
CA SER A 136 8.04 -10.69 32.30
C SER A 136 8.95 -9.94 31.33
N ALA A 137 10.18 -9.61 31.73
CA ALA A 137 11.17 -8.98 30.87
C ALA A 137 11.50 -9.87 29.65
N CYS A 138 11.70 -11.17 29.88
CA CYS A 138 11.95 -12.14 28.82
C CYS A 138 10.80 -12.21 27.81
N LYS A 139 9.56 -12.16 28.29
CA LYS A 139 8.34 -12.16 27.48
C LYS A 139 8.21 -10.87 26.66
N ARG A 140 8.41 -9.71 27.29
CA ARG A 140 8.29 -8.38 26.65
C ARG A 140 9.33 -8.14 25.57
N ASN A 141 10.53 -8.69 25.73
CA ASN A 141 11.59 -8.61 24.72
C ASN A 141 11.62 -9.82 23.77
N HIS A 142 10.61 -10.71 23.81
CA HIS A 142 10.51 -11.92 22.98
C HIS A 142 11.80 -12.76 22.96
N SER A 143 12.48 -12.78 24.09
CA SER A 143 13.86 -13.26 24.18
C SER A 143 13.92 -14.77 24.44
N VAL A 144 12.88 -15.34 25.04
CA VAL A 144 12.71 -16.75 25.42
C VAL A 144 11.30 -17.20 25.01
N LYS A 145 11.13 -18.48 24.70
CA LYS A 145 9.83 -19.06 24.30
C LYS A 145 8.84 -19.08 25.47
N ASP A 146 7.59 -18.72 25.20
CA ASP A 146 6.51 -18.67 26.19
C ASP A 146 6.31 -19.98 26.94
N GLU A 147 6.46 -21.14 26.28
CA GLU A 147 6.29 -22.44 26.95
C GLU A 147 7.31 -22.63 28.08
N LYS A 148 8.56 -22.20 27.85
CA LYS A 148 9.62 -22.27 28.86
C LYS A 148 9.34 -21.30 30.00
N LEU A 149 8.95 -20.06 29.67
CA LEU A 149 8.60 -19.04 30.66
C LEU A 149 7.41 -19.45 31.56
N LYS A 150 6.39 -20.09 30.98
CA LYS A 150 5.24 -20.63 31.72
C LYS A 150 5.65 -21.77 32.65
N SER A 151 6.49 -22.69 32.16
CA SER A 151 7.06 -23.77 32.98
C SER A 151 7.82 -23.18 34.17
N ASP A 152 8.74 -22.25 33.90
CA ASP A 152 9.60 -21.66 34.93
C ASP A 152 8.78 -20.91 36.00
N LEU A 153 7.71 -20.20 35.62
CA LEU A 153 6.80 -19.58 36.60
C LEU A 153 6.01 -20.59 37.44
N ALA A 154 5.55 -21.69 36.83
CA ALA A 154 4.83 -22.74 37.53
C ALA A 154 5.74 -23.51 38.51
N ASP A 155 6.99 -23.76 38.11
CA ASP A 155 8.02 -24.37 38.93
C ASP A 155 8.32 -23.47 40.15
N ILE A 156 8.58 -22.18 39.91
CA ILE A 156 8.81 -21.20 40.97
C ILE A 156 7.62 -21.07 41.94
N TYR A 157 6.39 -21.04 41.43
CA TYR A 157 5.21 -21.00 42.28
C TYR A 157 5.11 -22.23 43.18
N SER A 158 5.39 -23.41 42.63
CA SER A 158 5.38 -24.68 43.37
C SER A 158 6.46 -24.71 44.45
N GLU A 159 7.68 -24.28 44.12
CA GLU A 159 8.81 -24.18 45.06
C GLU A 159 8.52 -23.20 46.19
N LEU A 160 7.96 -22.03 45.88
CA LEU A 160 7.58 -21.02 46.85
C LEU A 160 6.56 -21.58 47.86
N LEU A 161 5.54 -22.31 47.39
CA LEU A 161 4.55 -22.93 48.27
C LEU A 161 5.19 -23.98 49.19
N ILE A 162 6.07 -24.82 48.65
CA ILE A 162 6.80 -25.82 49.44
C ILE A 162 7.67 -25.13 50.51
N ALA A 163 8.47 -24.14 50.11
CA ALA A 163 9.38 -23.41 50.99
C ALA A 163 8.64 -22.72 52.15
N PHE A 164 7.54 -22.02 51.86
CA PHE A 164 6.76 -21.34 52.90
C PHE A 164 5.94 -22.29 53.78
N THR A 165 5.55 -23.44 53.24
CA THR A 165 4.91 -24.51 54.05
C THR A 165 5.92 -25.06 55.07
N ILE A 166 7.12 -25.43 54.63
CA ILE A 166 8.18 -25.96 55.51
C ILE A 166 8.55 -24.94 56.60
N ARG A 167 8.64 -23.66 56.24
CA ARG A 167 8.98 -22.56 57.16
C ARG A 167 7.81 -22.08 58.03
N ASN A 168 6.61 -22.65 57.85
CA ASN A 168 5.36 -22.21 58.48
C ASN A 168 5.13 -20.69 58.38
N SER A 169 5.36 -20.14 57.17
CA SER A 169 5.40 -18.70 56.91
C SER A 169 4.42 -18.24 55.84
N ILE A 170 3.43 -19.08 55.47
CA ILE A 170 2.44 -18.80 54.43
C ILE A 170 1.66 -17.51 54.73
N GLU A 171 1.08 -17.39 55.93
CA GLU A 171 0.26 -16.22 56.30
C GLU A 171 1.05 -14.91 56.24
N LYS A 172 2.34 -14.95 56.60
CA LYS A 172 3.21 -13.77 56.62
C LYS A 172 3.64 -13.31 55.21
N ASN A 173 3.58 -14.18 54.21
CA ASN A 173 4.07 -13.91 52.85
C ASN A 173 2.96 -13.99 51.79
N ASN A 174 1.69 -13.87 52.21
CA ASN A 174 0.54 -14.04 51.32
C ASN A 174 0.58 -13.08 50.11
N ASP A 175 1.10 -11.87 50.28
CA ASP A 175 1.23 -10.89 49.18
C ASP A 175 2.18 -11.39 48.08
N ILE A 176 3.27 -12.05 48.45
CA ILE A 176 4.24 -12.61 47.50
C ILE A 176 3.62 -13.84 46.81
N ILE A 177 2.93 -14.70 47.56
CA ILE A 177 2.22 -15.86 47.01
C ILE A 177 1.19 -15.40 45.96
N ASN A 178 0.40 -14.38 46.29
CA ASN A 178 -0.61 -13.83 45.39
C ASN A 178 0.04 -13.21 44.15
N TYR A 179 1.13 -12.46 44.30
CA TYR A 179 1.83 -11.86 43.18
C TYR A 179 2.34 -12.90 42.16
N VAL A 180 2.98 -13.97 42.65
CA VAL A 180 3.48 -15.05 41.79
C VAL A 180 2.31 -15.80 41.15
N LYS A 181 1.25 -16.07 41.91
CA LYS A 181 0.03 -16.72 41.40
C LYS A 181 -0.64 -15.90 40.30
N GLU A 182 -0.79 -14.59 40.48
CA GLU A 182 -1.33 -13.69 39.47
C GLU A 182 -0.45 -13.64 38.22
N SER A 183 0.87 -13.68 38.39
CA SER A 183 1.83 -13.75 37.27
C SER A 183 1.65 -15.03 36.44
N VAL A 184 1.30 -16.15 37.07
CA VAL A 184 0.97 -17.41 36.38
C VAL A 184 -0.38 -17.31 35.66
N ILE A 185 -1.42 -16.84 36.35
CA ILE A 185 -2.80 -16.79 35.81
C ILE A 185 -2.88 -15.82 34.62
N ASN A 186 -2.30 -14.62 34.77
CA ASN A 186 -2.45 -13.53 33.82
C ASN A 186 -1.36 -13.52 32.73
N PHE A 187 -0.63 -14.63 32.57
CA PHE A 187 0.50 -14.70 31.64
C PHE A 187 0.10 -14.34 30.20
N ASP A 188 -1.11 -14.71 29.76
CA ASP A 188 -1.57 -14.49 28.38
C ASP A 188 -2.43 -13.21 28.19
N ASP A 189 -2.75 -12.47 29.26
CA ASP A 189 -3.74 -11.39 29.24
C ASP A 189 -3.41 -10.28 28.24
N GLU A 190 -2.15 -9.86 28.14
CA GLU A 190 -1.71 -8.84 27.17
C GLU A 190 -1.99 -9.27 25.72
N LYS A 191 -1.80 -10.56 25.39
CA LYS A 191 -2.09 -11.10 24.05
C LYS A 191 -3.60 -11.17 23.82
N ILE A 192 -4.36 -11.61 24.82
CA ILE A 192 -5.81 -11.71 24.76
C ILE A 192 -6.44 -10.32 24.54
N ASN A 193 -6.00 -9.30 25.27
CA ASN A 193 -6.49 -7.93 25.15
C ASN A 193 -6.17 -7.33 23.77
N ALA A 194 -4.95 -7.54 23.25
CA ALA A 194 -4.59 -7.09 21.90
C ALA A 194 -5.47 -7.74 20.81
N ILE A 195 -5.81 -9.02 20.97
CA ILE A 195 -6.73 -9.72 20.06
C ILE A 195 -8.15 -9.14 20.16
N ILE A 196 -8.63 -8.84 21.36
CA ILE A 196 -9.95 -8.22 21.57
C ILE A 196 -10.02 -6.84 20.89
N ASP A 197 -8.98 -6.02 21.01
CA ASP A 197 -8.92 -4.69 20.37
C ASP A 197 -8.91 -4.80 18.84
N SER A 198 -8.13 -5.73 18.30
CA SER A 198 -8.11 -6.03 16.87
C SER A 198 -9.48 -6.51 16.38
N PHE A 199 -10.15 -7.37 17.13
CA PHE A 199 -11.49 -7.87 16.80
C PHE A 199 -12.53 -6.74 16.80
N ASN A 200 -12.49 -5.86 17.79
CA ASN A 200 -13.40 -4.72 17.88
C ASN A 200 -13.21 -3.73 16.72
N THR A 201 -11.97 -3.52 16.28
CA THR A 201 -11.65 -2.70 15.11
C THR A 201 -12.23 -3.31 13.85
N LEU A 202 -11.96 -4.59 13.62
CA LEU A 202 -12.46 -5.32 12.45
C LEU A 202 -13.99 -5.37 12.40
N LYS A 203 -14.63 -5.50 13.56
CA LYS A 203 -16.09 -5.47 13.67
C LYS A 203 -16.68 -4.13 13.20
N LYS A 204 -16.08 -3.00 13.59
CA LYS A 204 -16.50 -1.66 13.15
C LYS A 204 -16.36 -1.50 11.63
N GLU A 205 -15.24 -1.95 11.05
CA GLU A 205 -15.04 -1.92 9.59
C GLU A 205 -16.09 -2.75 8.85
N HIS A 206 -16.41 -3.94 9.36
CA HIS A 206 -17.44 -4.79 8.79
C HIS A 206 -18.84 -4.15 8.83
N GLU A 207 -19.19 -3.47 9.92
CA GLU A 207 -20.45 -2.72 10.04
C GLU A 207 -20.54 -1.57 9.02
N LEU A 208 -19.44 -0.83 8.80
CA LEU A 208 -19.37 0.22 7.77
C LEU A 208 -19.58 -0.35 6.36
N LEU A 209 -18.90 -1.46 6.03
CA LEU A 209 -19.03 -2.10 4.72
C LEU A 209 -20.45 -2.63 4.45
N ILE A 210 -21.15 -3.10 5.49
CA ILE A 210 -22.57 -3.48 5.37
C ILE A 210 -23.41 -2.26 4.98
N ASP A 211 -23.19 -1.11 5.63
CA ASP A 211 -23.96 0.09 5.33
C ASP A 211 -23.67 0.64 3.93
N GLU A 212 -22.40 0.70 3.53
CA GLU A 212 -22.00 1.09 2.17
C GLU A 212 -22.63 0.18 1.11
N LYS A 213 -22.60 -1.15 1.35
CA LYS A 213 -23.25 -2.12 0.46
C LYS A 213 -24.75 -1.90 0.36
N ARG A 214 -25.42 -1.56 1.47
CA ARG A 214 -26.86 -1.25 1.49
C ARG A 214 -27.15 -0.01 0.65
N GLN A 215 -26.44 1.08 0.90
CA GLN A 215 -26.59 2.34 0.16
C GLN A 215 -26.37 2.13 -1.35
N LEU A 216 -25.36 1.34 -1.73
CA LEU A 216 -25.10 1.02 -3.14
C LEU A 216 -26.26 0.25 -3.79
N ASN A 217 -26.81 -0.74 -3.09
CA ASN A 217 -27.94 -1.52 -3.60
C ASN A 217 -29.20 -0.65 -3.79
N GLU A 218 -29.49 0.24 -2.85
CA GLU A 218 -30.59 1.21 -2.95
C GLU A 218 -30.38 2.15 -4.15
N GLY A 219 -29.15 2.66 -4.34
CA GLY A 219 -28.80 3.49 -5.50
C GLY A 219 -28.96 2.76 -6.84
N ILE A 220 -28.56 1.49 -6.91
CA ILE A 220 -28.75 0.66 -8.11
C ILE A 220 -30.24 0.43 -8.41
N GLN A 221 -31.06 0.21 -7.38
CA GLN A 221 -32.50 0.03 -7.56
C GLN A 221 -33.14 1.30 -8.11
N LEU A 222 -32.83 2.46 -7.52
CA LEU A 222 -33.33 3.75 -7.98
C LEU A 222 -32.91 4.03 -9.44
N LEU A 223 -31.65 3.74 -9.80
CA LEU A 223 -31.18 3.86 -11.18
C LEU A 223 -32.02 3.00 -12.14
N ARG A 224 -32.30 1.75 -11.78
CA ARG A 224 -33.08 0.84 -12.62
C ARG A 224 -34.51 1.33 -12.84
N GLU A 225 -35.14 1.88 -11.81
CA GLU A 225 -36.48 2.47 -11.91
C GLU A 225 -36.46 3.68 -12.83
N GLN A 226 -35.51 4.58 -12.65
CA GLN A 226 -35.33 5.77 -13.50
C GLN A 226 -35.02 5.44 -14.97
N ILE A 227 -34.23 4.40 -15.23
CA ILE A 227 -33.94 3.94 -16.60
C ILE A 227 -35.22 3.38 -17.25
N LYS A 228 -36.04 2.61 -16.52
CA LYS A 228 -37.31 2.09 -17.04
C LYS A 228 -38.27 3.21 -17.42
N GLU A 229 -38.36 4.25 -16.60
CA GLU A 229 -39.19 5.43 -16.91
C GLU A 229 -38.72 6.13 -18.20
N LEU A 230 -37.41 6.30 -18.38
CA LEU A 230 -36.84 6.89 -19.60
C LEU A 230 -37.08 6.04 -20.84
N GLN A 231 -36.98 4.72 -20.72
CA GLN A 231 -37.24 3.78 -21.81
C GLN A 231 -38.72 3.77 -22.23
N GLY A 232 -39.65 4.04 -21.31
CA GLY A 232 -41.08 4.15 -21.60
C GLY A 232 -41.54 5.49 -22.18
N ASN A 233 -40.66 6.50 -22.25
CA ASN A 233 -41.03 7.84 -22.69
C ASN A 233 -40.99 7.99 -24.23
N ASN A 234 -42.12 7.77 -24.88
CA ASN A 234 -42.27 7.87 -26.34
C ASN A 234 -42.16 9.29 -26.91
N GLN A 235 -42.11 10.34 -26.08
CA GLN A 235 -42.01 11.73 -26.56
C GLN A 235 -40.60 12.15 -26.94
N LYS A 236 -39.58 11.47 -26.41
CA LYS A 236 -38.17 11.74 -26.72
C LYS A 236 -37.69 10.86 -27.86
N THR A 237 -36.76 11.36 -28.67
CA THR A 237 -36.06 10.53 -29.65
C THR A 237 -35.18 9.50 -28.95
N ASP A 238 -34.87 8.38 -29.61
CA ASP A 238 -33.96 7.37 -29.05
C ASP A 238 -32.57 7.97 -28.71
N PHE A 239 -32.18 9.07 -29.36
CA PHE A 239 -30.95 9.78 -29.06
C PHE A 239 -30.97 10.49 -27.70
N GLU A 240 -32.02 11.27 -27.44
CA GLU A 240 -32.19 11.98 -26.17
C GLU A 240 -32.36 11.02 -25.00
N ARG A 241 -33.01 9.87 -25.23
CA ARG A 241 -33.15 8.82 -24.20
C ARG A 241 -31.80 8.20 -23.83
N ILE A 242 -30.98 7.86 -24.83
CA ILE A 242 -29.64 7.27 -24.59
C ILE A 242 -28.74 8.24 -23.85
N GLU A 243 -28.75 9.51 -24.24
CA GLU A 243 -27.97 10.57 -23.59
C GLU A 243 -28.37 10.75 -22.13
N GLU A 244 -29.67 10.77 -21.84
CA GLU A 244 -30.18 10.92 -20.47
C GLU A 244 -29.93 9.69 -19.60
N ILE A 245 -29.99 8.48 -20.17
CA ILE A 245 -29.62 7.24 -19.48
C ILE A 245 -28.12 7.25 -19.14
N ALA A 246 -27.26 7.59 -20.10
CA ALA A 246 -25.81 7.68 -19.89
C ALA A 246 -25.46 8.73 -18.81
N TYR A 247 -26.14 9.88 -18.84
CA TYR A 247 -26.00 10.93 -17.85
C TYR A 247 -26.36 10.46 -16.42
N ARG A 248 -27.47 9.73 -16.26
CA ARG A 248 -27.90 9.25 -14.93
C ARG A 248 -26.99 8.15 -14.38
N VAL A 249 -26.52 7.23 -15.22
CA VAL A 249 -25.51 6.22 -14.84
C VAL A 249 -24.22 6.89 -14.37
N TYR A 250 -23.83 7.99 -15.01
CA TYR A 250 -22.63 8.75 -14.67
C TYR A 250 -22.73 9.46 -13.30
N CYS A 251 -23.88 10.05 -12.99
CA CYS A 251 -24.12 10.67 -11.68
C CYS A 251 -24.10 9.66 -10.51
N LEU A 252 -24.39 8.38 -10.78
CA LEU A 252 -24.57 7.34 -9.76
C LEU A 252 -23.41 6.33 -9.67
N SER A 253 -22.39 6.44 -10.52
CA SER A 253 -21.19 5.59 -10.46
C SER A 253 -20.27 5.97 -9.29
N PRO A 254 -19.43 5.07 -8.76
CA PRO A 254 -18.46 5.39 -7.71
C PRO A 254 -17.55 6.56 -8.11
N GLN A 255 -17.38 7.51 -7.20
CA GLN A 255 -16.70 8.77 -7.45
C GLN A 255 -15.37 8.79 -6.68
N ASP A 256 -14.25 9.03 -7.35
CA ASP A 256 -12.98 9.32 -6.68
C ASP A 256 -12.75 10.84 -6.54
N GLY A 257 -11.90 11.24 -5.60
CA GLY A 257 -11.66 12.65 -5.24
C GLY A 257 -11.14 13.56 -6.37
N LYS A 258 -10.86 13.02 -7.56
CA LYS A 258 -10.44 13.77 -8.76
C LYS A 258 -11.61 14.22 -9.65
N MET A 259 -12.83 13.89 -9.26
CA MET A 259 -14.02 13.99 -10.11
C MET A 259 -15.02 15.07 -9.62
N SER A 260 -14.56 16.27 -9.26
CA SER A 260 -15.41 17.33 -8.70
C SER A 260 -16.09 18.27 -9.71
N ASP A 261 -15.92 18.07 -11.03
CA ASP A 261 -16.46 18.97 -12.08
C ASP A 261 -17.12 18.21 -13.24
N LYS A 262 -17.97 17.25 -12.90
CA LYS A 262 -18.38 16.14 -13.77
C LYS A 262 -19.51 16.42 -14.77
N VAL A 263 -20.61 17.01 -14.33
CA VAL A 263 -21.84 17.15 -15.14
C VAL A 263 -21.60 17.99 -16.40
N LYS A 264 -20.94 19.15 -16.25
CA LYS A 264 -20.60 20.02 -17.38
C LYS A 264 -19.51 19.43 -18.29
N LYS A 265 -18.61 18.61 -17.74
CA LYS A 265 -17.53 17.97 -18.50
C LYS A 265 -18.09 16.85 -19.39
N PHE A 266 -19.05 16.05 -18.90
CA PHE A 266 -19.69 15.02 -19.71
C PHE A 266 -20.52 15.59 -20.88
N GLU A 267 -21.42 16.52 -20.58
CA GLU A 267 -22.29 17.15 -21.59
C GLU A 267 -21.49 17.88 -22.68
N LYS A 268 -20.44 18.60 -22.30
CA LYS A 268 -19.53 19.26 -23.25
C LYS A 268 -18.83 18.23 -24.15
N LEU A 269 -18.25 17.18 -23.58
CA LEU A 269 -17.47 16.21 -24.33
C LEU A 269 -18.32 15.24 -25.16
N TRP A 270 -19.53 14.87 -24.72
CA TRP A 270 -20.45 14.07 -25.55
C TRP A 270 -20.89 14.84 -26.80
N ASN A 271 -21.06 16.15 -26.67
CA ASN A 271 -21.32 17.04 -27.80
C ASN A 271 -20.10 17.23 -28.72
N ASP A 272 -18.88 17.08 -28.18
CA ASP A 272 -17.64 17.16 -28.97
C ASP A 272 -17.42 15.91 -29.84
N ILE A 273 -18.01 14.75 -29.52
CA ILE A 273 -17.92 13.52 -30.33
C ILE A 273 -18.61 13.71 -31.69
N ASP A 274 -17.97 13.21 -32.76
CA ASP A 274 -18.51 13.34 -34.11
C ASP A 274 -19.87 12.66 -34.26
N GLU A 275 -20.73 13.23 -35.09
CA GLU A 275 -22.07 12.66 -35.34
C GLU A 275 -21.97 11.24 -35.93
N ASN A 276 -20.97 10.97 -36.77
CA ASN A 276 -20.76 9.62 -37.33
C ASN A 276 -20.27 8.65 -36.26
N SER A 277 -19.38 9.06 -35.35
CA SER A 277 -18.96 8.25 -34.21
C SER A 277 -20.15 7.90 -33.31
N ARG A 278 -21.04 8.86 -33.05
CA ARG A 278 -22.29 8.62 -32.29
C ARG A 278 -23.23 7.64 -33.02
N LYS A 279 -23.35 7.74 -34.35
CA LYS A 279 -24.11 6.78 -35.18
C LYS A 279 -23.50 5.37 -35.13
N ASP A 280 -22.18 5.28 -35.15
CA ASP A 280 -21.43 4.02 -35.11
C ASP A 280 -21.59 3.29 -33.78
N ILE A 281 -21.51 4.02 -32.66
CA ILE A 281 -21.79 3.48 -31.32
C ILE A 281 -23.21 2.90 -31.25
N LYS A 282 -24.21 3.63 -31.76
CA LYS A 282 -25.60 3.14 -31.80
C LYS A 282 -25.76 1.90 -32.67
N LEU A 283 -25.12 1.88 -33.84
CA LEU A 283 -25.16 0.73 -34.75
C LEU A 283 -24.54 -0.51 -34.09
N SER A 284 -23.39 -0.35 -33.42
CA SER A 284 -22.75 -1.41 -32.63
C SER A 284 -23.72 -2.00 -31.60
N ILE A 285 -24.34 -1.16 -30.78
CA ILE A 285 -25.29 -1.59 -29.73
C ILE A 285 -26.50 -2.29 -30.35
N SER A 286 -27.09 -1.71 -31.40
CA SER A 286 -28.25 -2.29 -32.07
C SER A 286 -27.94 -3.67 -32.69
N ILE A 287 -26.75 -3.86 -33.28
CA ILE A 287 -26.35 -5.17 -33.84
C ILE A 287 -26.13 -6.19 -32.72
N PHE A 288 -25.48 -5.77 -31.63
CA PHE A 288 -25.25 -6.60 -30.45
C PHE A 288 -26.56 -7.11 -29.84
N GLU A 289 -27.51 -6.21 -29.57
CA GLU A 289 -28.76 -6.54 -28.89
C GLU A 289 -29.72 -7.35 -29.76
N LYS A 290 -29.88 -6.96 -31.04
CA LYS A 290 -30.93 -7.53 -31.91
C LYS A 290 -30.47 -8.76 -32.67
N PHE A 291 -29.21 -8.79 -33.12
CA PHE A 291 -28.73 -9.81 -34.05
C PHE A 291 -27.69 -10.76 -33.44
N LYS A 292 -27.14 -10.43 -32.25
CA LYS A 292 -26.11 -11.22 -31.56
C LYS A 292 -24.91 -11.61 -32.46
N SER A 293 -24.63 -10.79 -33.47
CA SER A 293 -23.52 -10.97 -34.42
C SER A 293 -22.36 -10.08 -33.94
N PHE A 294 -21.47 -10.66 -33.12
CA PHE A 294 -20.49 -9.91 -32.34
C PHE A 294 -19.38 -9.27 -33.19
N ASP A 295 -18.94 -9.97 -34.23
CA ASP A 295 -18.00 -9.49 -35.25
C ASP A 295 -18.55 -8.26 -35.99
N LEU A 296 -19.81 -8.34 -36.43
CA LEU A 296 -20.52 -7.23 -37.08
C LEU A 296 -20.79 -6.07 -36.13
N ALA A 297 -20.99 -6.33 -34.85
CA ALA A 297 -21.19 -5.30 -33.83
C ALA A 297 -19.86 -4.59 -33.45
N ILE A 298 -18.74 -5.32 -33.38
CA ILE A 298 -17.42 -4.75 -33.07
C ILE A 298 -16.94 -3.78 -34.17
N PHE A 299 -17.30 -4.02 -35.43
CA PHE A 299 -16.81 -3.19 -36.53
C PHE A 299 -17.20 -1.71 -36.43
N PRO A 300 -18.49 -1.33 -36.26
CA PRO A 300 -18.88 0.05 -35.97
C PRO A 300 -18.19 0.60 -34.71
N MET A 301 -18.00 -0.23 -33.68
CA MET A 301 -17.33 0.16 -32.45
C MET A 301 -15.90 0.67 -32.71
N ILE A 302 -15.12 -0.14 -33.41
CA ILE A 302 -13.75 0.19 -33.84
C ILE A 302 -13.74 1.42 -34.75
N ARG A 303 -14.68 1.49 -35.68
CA ARG A 303 -14.80 2.60 -36.63
C ARG A 303 -15.07 3.93 -35.94
N SER A 304 -15.89 3.96 -34.89
CA SER A 304 -16.15 5.17 -34.12
C SER A 304 -14.85 5.77 -33.56
N LEU A 305 -13.95 4.93 -33.05
CA LEU A 305 -12.66 5.39 -32.56
C LEU A 305 -11.72 5.82 -33.71
N GLU A 306 -11.71 5.11 -34.84
CA GLU A 306 -10.96 5.51 -36.03
C GLU A 306 -11.39 6.92 -36.51
N HIS A 307 -12.70 7.21 -36.53
CA HIS A 307 -13.22 8.55 -36.86
C HIS A 307 -12.72 9.64 -35.91
N GLU A 308 -12.72 9.38 -34.60
CA GLU A 308 -12.22 10.35 -33.61
C GLU A 308 -10.71 10.60 -33.78
N PHE A 309 -9.91 9.56 -34.05
CA PHE A 309 -8.49 9.73 -34.37
C PHE A 309 -8.26 10.55 -35.64
N VAL A 310 -9.06 10.33 -36.68
CA VAL A 310 -8.99 11.10 -37.92
C VAL A 310 -9.27 12.57 -37.65
N ARG A 311 -10.41 12.87 -37.02
CA ARG A 311 -10.86 14.23 -36.75
C ARG A 311 -9.91 15.00 -35.84
N HIS A 312 -9.45 14.37 -34.76
CA HIS A 312 -8.71 15.06 -33.71
C HIS A 312 -7.20 15.06 -33.89
N ILE A 313 -6.63 14.15 -34.70
CA ILE A 313 -5.18 13.96 -34.79
C ILE A 313 -4.67 13.93 -36.23
N PHE A 314 -5.15 13.01 -37.07
CA PHE A 314 -4.53 12.78 -38.38
C PHE A 314 -4.88 13.84 -39.42
N GLU A 315 -6.13 14.31 -39.45
CA GLU A 315 -6.51 15.38 -40.37
C GLU A 315 -5.84 16.72 -40.01
N PRO A 316 -5.79 17.13 -38.73
CA PRO A 316 -4.94 18.25 -38.29
C PRO A 316 -3.47 18.08 -38.70
N PHE A 317 -2.88 16.90 -38.52
CA PHE A 317 -1.50 16.64 -38.94
C PHE A 317 -1.30 16.89 -40.44
N TYR A 318 -2.19 16.37 -41.29
CA TYR A 318 -2.09 16.56 -42.74
C TYR A 318 -2.27 18.01 -43.21
N ASN A 319 -2.78 18.88 -42.34
CA ASN A 319 -2.95 20.30 -42.60
C ASN A 319 -1.85 21.16 -41.94
N SER A 320 -1.06 20.57 -41.04
CA SER A 320 0.03 21.21 -40.29
C SER A 320 1.22 21.63 -41.15
N GLN A 321 2.04 22.54 -40.61
CA GLN A 321 3.28 22.96 -41.27
C GLN A 321 4.35 21.87 -41.22
N GLU A 322 4.38 21.10 -40.13
CA GLU A 322 5.29 19.97 -39.92
C GLU A 322 5.16 18.95 -41.05
N TYR A 323 3.92 18.62 -41.47
CA TYR A 323 3.68 17.73 -42.60
C TYR A 323 4.12 18.35 -43.94
N LYS A 324 3.80 19.62 -44.18
CA LYS A 324 4.16 20.32 -45.43
C LYS A 324 5.68 20.43 -45.61
N ASN A 325 6.43 20.56 -44.51
CA ASN A 325 7.89 20.64 -44.52
C ASN A 325 8.59 19.32 -44.87
N VAL A 326 7.88 18.19 -44.89
CA VAL A 326 8.47 16.88 -45.23
C VAL A 326 8.82 16.79 -46.72
N ASP A 327 8.14 17.56 -47.58
CA ASP A 327 8.25 17.61 -49.05
C ASP A 327 8.13 16.22 -49.73
N ILE A 328 9.14 15.37 -49.56
CA ILE A 328 9.19 13.99 -50.06
C ILE A 328 9.21 12.99 -48.88
N PRO A 329 8.19 12.12 -48.73
CA PRO A 329 8.21 11.05 -47.73
C PRO A 329 9.36 10.05 -47.95
N ILE A 330 10.29 9.97 -46.99
CA ILE A 330 11.47 9.10 -47.04
C ILE A 330 11.52 8.22 -45.79
N CYS A 331 11.68 6.90 -46.01
CA CYS A 331 11.87 5.91 -44.96
C CYS A 331 13.08 5.03 -45.25
N LYS A 332 14.07 5.05 -44.35
CA LYS A 332 15.33 4.30 -44.47
C LYS A 332 15.28 2.90 -43.88
N ASN A 333 14.22 2.56 -43.12
CA ASN A 333 14.11 1.31 -42.40
C ASN A 333 12.89 0.48 -42.88
N LYS A 334 13.16 -0.71 -43.42
CA LYS A 334 12.12 -1.63 -43.91
C LYS A 334 11.10 -2.04 -42.84
N LYS A 335 11.50 -2.15 -41.57
CA LYS A 335 10.60 -2.57 -40.48
C LYS A 335 9.51 -1.54 -40.16
N ILE A 336 9.79 -0.25 -40.35
CA ILE A 336 8.84 0.83 -40.05
C ILE A 336 8.10 1.33 -41.30
N LYS A 337 8.40 0.75 -42.47
CA LYS A 337 7.89 1.22 -43.77
C LYS A 337 6.37 1.23 -43.84
N LYS A 338 5.70 0.17 -43.35
CA LYS A 338 4.23 0.10 -43.33
C LYS A 338 3.61 1.24 -42.52
N THR A 339 4.17 1.53 -41.34
CA THR A 339 3.68 2.62 -40.49
C THR A 339 3.97 3.99 -41.11
N HIS A 340 5.14 4.17 -41.73
CA HIS A 340 5.44 5.37 -42.51
C HIS A 340 4.44 5.56 -43.66
N GLU A 341 4.16 4.52 -44.45
CA GLU A 341 3.22 4.56 -45.57
C GLU A 341 1.77 4.83 -45.13
N SER A 342 1.41 4.47 -43.89
CA SER A 342 0.09 4.79 -43.31
C SER A 342 -0.09 6.27 -42.98
N LEU A 343 1.00 7.02 -42.77
CA LEU A 343 1.00 8.46 -42.50
C LEU A 343 1.09 9.31 -43.79
N ILE A 344 1.17 8.69 -44.97
CA ILE A 344 1.17 9.44 -46.23
C ILE A 344 -0.27 9.83 -46.56
N LYS A 345 -0.52 11.13 -46.72
CA LYS A 345 -1.83 11.67 -47.13
C LYS A 345 -2.26 11.05 -48.45
N LYS A 346 -3.39 10.35 -48.42
CA LYS A 346 -4.06 9.75 -49.57
C LYS A 346 -5.51 10.21 -49.56
N LYS A 347 -6.13 10.34 -50.74
CA LYS A 347 -7.52 10.79 -50.85
C LYS A 347 -8.44 9.83 -50.09
N ASN A 348 -9.12 10.33 -49.05
CA ASN A 348 -10.06 9.59 -48.20
C ASN A 348 -9.48 8.33 -47.54
N VAL A 349 -8.17 8.29 -47.30
CA VAL A 349 -7.51 7.15 -46.63
C VAL A 349 -6.68 7.67 -45.47
N TYR A 350 -7.01 7.20 -44.27
CA TYR A 350 -6.37 7.59 -43.02
C TYR A 350 -5.83 6.35 -42.28
N PRO A 351 -4.93 6.54 -41.29
CA PRO A 351 -4.54 5.47 -40.40
C PRO A 351 -5.73 4.84 -39.69
N THR A 352 -5.67 3.52 -39.55
CA THR A 352 -6.72 2.70 -38.94
C THR A 352 -6.20 2.10 -37.64
N LEU A 353 -7.03 1.50 -36.79
CA LEU A 353 -6.57 0.83 -35.57
C LEU A 353 -5.60 -0.33 -35.84
N GLY A 354 -5.52 -0.81 -37.09
CA GLY A 354 -4.49 -1.74 -37.52
C GLY A 354 -3.08 -1.14 -37.55
N ASN A 355 -2.95 0.18 -37.67
CA ASN A 355 -1.69 0.92 -37.79
C ASN A 355 -1.45 1.89 -36.62
N ILE A 356 -2.50 2.50 -36.06
CA ILE A 356 -2.43 3.53 -35.01
C ILE A 356 -1.56 3.11 -33.83
N PRO A 357 -1.72 1.91 -33.23
CA PRO A 357 -0.88 1.51 -32.10
C PRO A 357 0.61 1.47 -32.44
N PHE A 358 0.96 1.09 -33.67
CA PHE A 358 2.34 1.09 -34.15
C PHE A 358 2.89 2.49 -34.39
N ILE A 359 2.05 3.45 -34.79
CA ILE A 359 2.44 4.86 -34.89
C ILE A 359 2.93 5.33 -33.51
N GLY A 360 2.16 5.09 -32.44
CA GLY A 360 2.56 5.44 -31.08
C GLY A 360 3.89 4.79 -30.65
N ILE A 361 4.09 3.51 -30.96
CA ILE A 361 5.35 2.79 -30.68
C ILE A 361 6.55 3.45 -31.37
N TYR A 362 6.40 3.85 -32.65
CA TYR A 362 7.51 4.42 -33.40
C TYR A 362 7.75 5.91 -33.13
N VAL A 363 6.72 6.66 -32.75
CA VAL A 363 6.87 8.04 -32.20
C VAL A 363 7.64 8.02 -30.88
N ALA A 364 7.42 6.99 -30.06
CA ALA A 364 8.18 6.80 -28.81
C ALA A 364 9.66 6.43 -29.03
N ASN A 365 10.07 6.03 -30.24
CA ASN A 365 11.39 5.47 -30.53
C ASN A 365 12.27 6.42 -31.35
N GLU A 366 13.34 6.93 -30.74
CA GLU A 366 14.29 7.85 -31.38
C GLU A 366 14.93 7.31 -32.67
N ASN A 367 15.20 6.01 -32.74
CA ASN A 367 15.77 5.40 -33.95
C ASN A 367 14.75 5.34 -35.09
N ALA A 368 13.47 5.17 -34.77
CA ALA A 368 12.40 5.19 -35.78
C ALA A 368 12.18 6.61 -36.32
N LYS A 369 12.24 7.63 -35.46
CA LYS A 369 12.20 9.05 -35.86
C LYS A 369 13.35 9.43 -36.79
N LYS A 370 14.59 9.03 -36.45
CA LYS A 370 15.76 9.24 -37.32
C LYS A 370 15.64 8.53 -38.69
N ALA A 371 14.92 7.40 -38.73
CA ALA A 371 14.79 6.58 -39.93
C ALA A 371 13.61 6.97 -40.84
N SER A 372 12.67 7.80 -40.37
CA SER A 372 11.45 8.20 -41.11
C SER A 372 11.12 9.66 -40.88
N ASN A 373 11.23 10.47 -41.94
CA ASN A 373 10.97 11.91 -41.84
C ASN A 373 9.50 12.21 -41.49
N LEU A 374 8.54 11.41 -41.96
CA LEU A 374 7.12 11.53 -41.58
C LEU A 374 6.86 11.21 -40.11
N ILE A 375 7.51 10.20 -39.55
CA ILE A 375 7.33 9.85 -38.12
C ILE A 375 7.93 10.95 -37.24
N ASN A 376 9.08 11.51 -37.65
CA ASN A 376 9.67 12.65 -36.97
C ASN A 376 8.78 13.91 -37.06
N ALA A 377 8.22 14.20 -38.23
CA ALA A 377 7.28 15.32 -38.40
C ALA A 377 6.02 15.14 -37.55
N PHE A 378 5.50 13.91 -37.45
CA PHE A 378 4.35 13.60 -36.61
C PHE A 378 4.67 13.77 -35.12
N ASP A 379 5.86 13.35 -34.67
CA ASP A 379 6.34 13.59 -33.30
C ASP A 379 6.41 15.08 -32.95
N MET A 380 6.95 15.88 -33.87
CA MET A 380 7.00 17.35 -33.73
C MET A 380 5.61 17.97 -33.65
N PHE A 381 4.70 17.54 -34.53
CA PHE A 381 3.31 18.00 -34.56
C PHE A 381 2.57 17.69 -33.24
N LEU A 382 2.79 16.52 -32.65
CA LEU A 382 2.13 16.14 -31.40
C LEU A 382 2.57 17.02 -30.22
N GLY A 383 3.83 17.46 -30.17
CA GLY A 383 4.35 18.39 -29.16
C GLY A 383 4.00 17.97 -27.72
N ASP A 384 3.31 18.85 -26.99
CA ASP A 384 2.84 18.65 -25.61
C ASP A 384 1.87 17.45 -25.44
N LYS A 385 1.10 17.12 -26.49
CA LYS A 385 0.14 15.99 -26.49
C LYS A 385 0.77 14.64 -26.82
N ARG A 386 2.07 14.60 -27.10
CA ARG A 386 2.81 13.38 -27.47
C ARG A 386 2.62 12.26 -26.46
N ASN A 387 2.79 12.53 -25.17
CA ASN A 387 2.75 11.50 -24.13
C ASN A 387 1.34 10.88 -24.01
N GLY A 388 0.29 11.71 -24.08
CA GLY A 388 -1.09 11.23 -24.08
C GLY A 388 -1.41 10.36 -25.28
N PHE A 389 -0.97 10.75 -26.48
CA PHE A 389 -1.11 9.92 -27.69
C PHE A 389 -0.41 8.55 -27.56
N ILE A 390 0.83 8.53 -27.05
CA ILE A 390 1.61 7.30 -26.83
C ILE A 390 0.89 6.39 -25.82
N GLU A 391 0.35 6.95 -24.74
CA GLU A 391 -0.38 6.18 -23.73
C GLU A 391 -1.61 5.50 -24.33
N ILE A 392 -2.42 6.23 -25.11
CA ILE A 392 -3.59 5.68 -25.79
C ILE A 392 -3.17 4.52 -26.71
N CYS A 393 -2.14 4.74 -27.54
CA CYS A 393 -1.63 3.72 -28.46
C CYS A 393 -1.12 2.48 -27.72
N LYS A 394 -0.48 2.66 -26.56
CA LYS A 394 0.00 1.55 -25.72
C LYS A 394 -1.17 0.71 -25.22
N ILE A 395 -2.23 1.32 -24.69
CA ILE A 395 -3.42 0.61 -24.22
C ILE A 395 -4.02 -0.24 -25.35
N LEU A 396 -4.22 0.38 -26.53
CA LEU A 396 -4.74 -0.29 -27.72
C LEU A 396 -3.87 -1.46 -28.21
N TYR A 397 -2.54 -1.38 -28.01
CA TYR A 397 -1.62 -2.44 -28.41
C TYR A 397 -1.56 -3.61 -27.43
N THR A 398 -1.63 -3.33 -26.13
CA THR A 398 -1.35 -4.33 -25.07
C THR A 398 -2.59 -5.09 -24.62
N HIS A 399 -3.78 -4.53 -24.77
CA HIS A 399 -5.00 -5.16 -24.27
C HIS A 399 -5.28 -6.50 -24.99
N LYS A 400 -5.63 -7.51 -24.20
CA LYS A 400 -5.88 -8.88 -24.65
C LYS A 400 -7.36 -9.19 -24.57
N ILE A 401 -7.94 -9.63 -25.68
CA ILE A 401 -9.38 -9.74 -25.87
C ILE A 401 -9.77 -11.20 -26.10
N GLY A 402 -10.79 -11.64 -25.37
CA GLY A 402 -11.39 -12.96 -25.44
C GLY A 402 -10.48 -14.07 -24.89
N GLU A 403 -10.98 -15.30 -24.96
CA GLU A 403 -10.28 -16.49 -24.46
C GLU A 403 -8.99 -16.80 -25.24
N ARG A 404 -8.94 -16.36 -26.50
CA ARG A 404 -7.77 -16.50 -27.38
C ARG A 404 -6.72 -15.41 -27.18
N ASN A 405 -6.95 -14.43 -26.30
CA ASN A 405 -6.04 -13.32 -26.03
C ASN A 405 -5.59 -12.57 -27.30
N TYR A 406 -6.54 -12.31 -28.20
CA TYR A 406 -6.30 -11.54 -29.42
C TYR A 406 -5.91 -10.10 -29.07
N LYS A 407 -5.07 -9.46 -29.91
CA LYS A 407 -4.90 -8.01 -29.83
C LYS A 407 -6.02 -7.33 -30.62
N LEU A 408 -6.35 -6.09 -30.26
CA LEU A 408 -7.35 -5.31 -30.99
C LEU A 408 -6.99 -5.16 -32.48
N VAL A 409 -5.69 -5.03 -32.79
CA VAL A 409 -5.15 -4.99 -34.16
C VAL A 409 -5.52 -6.25 -34.95
N ASP A 410 -5.43 -7.42 -34.31
CA ASP A 410 -5.69 -8.72 -34.94
C ASP A 410 -7.20 -8.84 -35.23
N ILE A 411 -8.04 -8.49 -34.26
CA ILE A 411 -9.50 -8.45 -34.43
C ILE A 411 -9.91 -7.50 -35.55
N ARG A 412 -9.38 -6.27 -35.55
CA ARG A 412 -9.68 -5.26 -36.56
C ARG A 412 -9.30 -5.73 -37.96
N ASN A 413 -8.10 -6.29 -38.13
CA ASN A 413 -7.63 -6.76 -39.44
C ASN A 413 -8.36 -8.03 -39.88
N GLY A 414 -8.66 -8.95 -38.94
CA GLY A 414 -9.45 -10.14 -39.22
C GLY A 414 -10.84 -9.81 -39.74
N ILE A 415 -11.55 -8.87 -39.09
CA ILE A 415 -12.86 -8.40 -39.57
C ILE A 415 -12.72 -7.73 -40.94
N ALA A 416 -11.74 -6.84 -41.12
CA ALA A 416 -11.57 -6.08 -42.36
C ALA A 416 -11.22 -6.96 -43.58
N HIS A 417 -10.57 -8.10 -43.36
CA HIS A 417 -10.14 -9.02 -44.43
C HIS A 417 -10.99 -10.29 -44.54
N GLY A 418 -12.00 -10.46 -43.69
CA GLY A 418 -12.83 -11.68 -43.68
C GLY A 418 -12.04 -12.91 -43.26
N ASP A 419 -11.19 -12.79 -42.24
CA ASP A 419 -10.44 -13.93 -41.68
C ASP A 419 -11.38 -14.84 -40.89
N ASP A 420 -11.69 -16.00 -41.46
CA ASP A 420 -12.58 -17.01 -40.89
C ASP A 420 -12.12 -17.51 -39.51
N ASP A 421 -10.82 -17.59 -39.25
CA ASP A 421 -10.31 -18.08 -37.96
C ASP A 421 -10.55 -17.04 -36.86
N ILE A 422 -10.34 -15.76 -37.18
CA ILE A 422 -10.57 -14.68 -36.21
C ILE A 422 -12.08 -14.48 -36.00
N THR A 423 -12.84 -14.29 -37.08
CA THR A 423 -14.28 -13.95 -37.03
C THR A 423 -15.13 -15.00 -36.33
N ARG A 424 -14.87 -16.30 -36.55
CA ARG A 424 -15.60 -17.39 -35.85
C ARG A 424 -15.35 -17.44 -34.35
N ASN A 425 -14.23 -16.90 -33.88
CA ASN A 425 -13.84 -16.88 -32.48
C ASN A 425 -14.21 -15.56 -31.77
N ILE A 426 -14.82 -14.60 -32.46
CA ILE A 426 -15.35 -13.38 -31.86
C ILE A 426 -16.70 -13.70 -31.21
N ASN A 427 -16.74 -13.65 -29.87
CA ASN A 427 -17.93 -13.96 -29.08
C ASN A 427 -18.38 -12.77 -28.23
N LYS A 428 -19.44 -12.97 -27.42
CA LYS A 428 -19.99 -11.96 -26.53
C LYS A 428 -18.93 -11.33 -25.60
N LYS A 429 -18.04 -12.15 -25.05
CA LYS A 429 -16.96 -11.70 -24.16
C LYS A 429 -15.99 -10.76 -24.89
N CYS A 430 -15.63 -11.08 -26.14
CA CYS A 430 -14.82 -10.18 -26.96
C CYS A 430 -15.48 -8.82 -27.15
N TYR A 431 -16.80 -8.79 -27.40
CA TYR A 431 -17.56 -7.54 -27.54
C TYR A 431 -17.56 -6.74 -26.23
N GLU A 432 -17.87 -7.39 -25.10
CA GLU A 432 -17.92 -6.75 -23.78
C GLU A 432 -16.55 -6.18 -23.40
N GLU A 433 -15.45 -6.92 -23.56
CA GLU A 433 -14.11 -6.43 -23.24
C GLU A 433 -13.67 -5.24 -24.11
N ILE A 434 -13.98 -5.26 -25.42
CA ILE A 434 -13.71 -4.11 -26.30
C ILE A 434 -14.59 -2.92 -25.90
N SER A 435 -15.87 -3.16 -25.63
CA SER A 435 -16.79 -2.12 -25.18
C SER A 435 -16.32 -1.51 -23.86
N HIS A 436 -15.81 -2.31 -22.93
CA HIS A 436 -15.31 -1.81 -21.65
C HIS A 436 -14.06 -0.96 -21.84
N MET A 437 -13.09 -1.45 -22.62
CA MET A 437 -11.88 -0.70 -22.95
C MET A 437 -12.17 0.63 -23.66
N LEU A 438 -13.16 0.66 -24.55
CA LEU A 438 -13.49 1.86 -25.31
C LEU A 438 -14.42 2.81 -24.55
N TYR A 439 -15.37 2.28 -23.77
CA TYR A 439 -16.54 3.01 -23.28
C TYR A 439 -16.80 2.99 -21.76
N GLU A 440 -16.30 2.03 -20.98
CA GLU A 440 -16.42 2.09 -19.50
C GLU A 440 -15.49 3.18 -18.91
N PRO A 441 -15.65 3.68 -17.67
CA PRO A 441 -16.39 4.93 -17.50
C PRO A 441 -15.54 6.23 -17.57
N PRO A 442 -16.05 7.31 -18.20
CA PRO A 442 -17.35 7.40 -18.87
C PRO A 442 -17.31 7.11 -20.39
N LEU A 443 -16.15 7.16 -21.03
CA LEU A 443 -15.85 6.77 -22.43
C LEU A 443 -14.32 6.65 -22.57
N GLN A 444 -13.68 5.71 -21.86
CA GLN A 444 -12.26 5.74 -21.49
C GLN A 444 -11.29 6.21 -22.60
N ILE A 445 -11.20 5.46 -23.70
CA ILE A 445 -10.24 5.75 -24.77
C ILE A 445 -10.74 6.88 -25.67
N LEU A 446 -12.05 6.93 -25.92
CA LEU A 446 -12.65 7.95 -26.78
C LEU A 446 -12.44 9.36 -26.20
N TYR A 447 -12.60 9.52 -24.89
CA TYR A 447 -12.29 10.75 -24.18
C TYR A 447 -10.81 11.11 -24.21
N LYS A 448 -9.93 10.13 -24.00
CA LYS A 448 -8.48 10.39 -24.04
C LYS A 448 -8.06 10.92 -25.41
N VAL A 449 -8.68 10.48 -26.51
CA VAL A 449 -8.43 11.03 -27.85
C VAL A 449 -8.84 12.50 -27.93
N ILE A 450 -10.04 12.84 -27.44
CA ILE A 450 -10.54 14.23 -27.45
C ILE A 450 -9.69 15.15 -26.54
N GLU A 451 -9.30 14.70 -25.34
CA GLU A 451 -8.44 15.47 -24.42
C GLU A 451 -7.02 15.73 -25.00
N ASN A 452 -6.58 14.87 -25.92
CA ASN A 452 -5.31 14.99 -26.64
C ASN A 452 -5.49 15.48 -28.09
N SER A 453 -6.65 16.08 -28.40
CA SER A 453 -6.96 16.66 -29.70
C SER A 453 -6.00 17.79 -30.10
N LYS A 454 -5.69 17.83 -31.41
CA LYS A 454 -4.99 18.91 -32.10
C LYS A 454 -5.89 19.69 -33.07
N LEU A 455 -7.21 19.52 -32.98
CA LEU A 455 -8.19 20.21 -33.83
C LEU A 455 -8.31 21.72 -33.52
N TYR A 456 -7.97 22.15 -32.30
CA TYR A 456 -8.23 23.51 -31.81
C TYR A 456 -6.96 24.40 -31.69
N PHE A 457 -5.86 24.01 -32.33
CA PHE A 457 -4.57 24.73 -32.28
C PHE A 457 -3.95 24.93 -33.65
#